data_AF-A0A0F9UWT1-F1
#
_entry.id   AF-A0A0F9UWT1-F1
#
_cell.length_a   1.000
_cell.length_b   1.000
_cell.length_c   1.000
_cell.angle_alpha   90.00
_cell.angle_beta   90.00
_cell.angle_gamma   90.00
#
_symmetry.space_group_name_H-M   'P 1'
#
loop_
_entity.id
_entity.type
_entity.pdbx_description
1 polymer ?
#
loop_
_entity_poly.entity_id
_entity_poly.type
_entity_poly.pdbx_seq_one_letter_code
_entity_poly.pdbx_strand_id
1 'polypeptide(L)'
;MSSEHKIEVNKPTRENVRPADGLVEKPGIASRVTGFYLLTRNMKDIKRRSSFPLLRKIIRDEALLQRTTIPCADIRSELLRKTSRGHQLFLVLFSVISLWSVLLLVKGGYAAIAHGHWFNDSLMFGLPLLALGVARTFTSYRTICLCDEELLKRGPSHGYMKEQR
;
A
#
# COMPACT_ATOMS: atom_id res chain seq x y z
N MET A 1 -22.18 54.20 -41.90
CA MET A 1 -23.19 53.53 -41.04
C MET A 1 -22.93 52.04 -41.15
N SER A 2 -22.27 51.46 -40.15
CA SER A 2 -21.76 50.08 -40.18
C SER A 2 -22.58 49.22 -39.22
N SER A 3 -23.14 48.14 -39.74
CA SER A 3 -24.06 47.24 -39.02
C SER A 3 -23.27 46.19 -38.25
N GLU A 4 -23.36 46.19 -36.93
CA GLU A 4 -22.77 45.15 -36.07
C GLU A 4 -23.63 43.88 -36.10
N HIS A 5 -23.03 42.77 -36.56
CA HIS A 5 -23.60 41.43 -36.50
C HIS A 5 -23.21 40.77 -35.18
N LYS A 6 -24.20 40.56 -34.31
CA LYS A 6 -24.05 39.89 -33.02
C LYS A 6 -24.31 38.39 -33.20
N ILE A 7 -23.27 37.57 -33.13
CA ILE A 7 -23.37 36.11 -33.19
C ILE A 7 -23.61 35.57 -31.79
N GLU A 8 -24.76 34.93 -31.60
CA GLU A 8 -25.22 34.33 -30.34
C GLU A 8 -24.70 32.89 -30.23
N VAL A 9 -23.81 32.62 -29.26
CA VAL A 9 -23.23 31.29 -29.03
C VAL A 9 -24.16 30.47 -28.14
N ASN A 10 -24.81 29.49 -28.76
CA ASN A 10 -25.69 28.51 -28.15
C ASN A 10 -24.91 27.59 -27.17
N LYS A 11 -25.31 27.55 -25.88
CA LYS A 11 -24.74 26.66 -24.86
C LYS A 11 -25.56 25.36 -24.80
N PRO A 12 -24.93 24.16 -24.84
CA PRO A 12 -25.66 22.92 -24.67
C PRO A 12 -26.09 22.70 -23.21
N THR A 13 -27.37 22.40 -23.07
CA THR A 13 -28.14 22.01 -21.89
C THR A 13 -27.48 20.86 -21.11
N ARG A 14 -27.24 21.08 -19.81
CA ARG A 14 -26.85 20.01 -18.87
C ARG A 14 -28.07 19.15 -18.57
N GLU A 15 -28.09 17.97 -19.14
CA GLU A 15 -29.09 16.94 -18.87
C GLU A 15 -28.88 16.32 -17.49
N ASN A 16 -30.01 16.06 -16.84
CA ASN A 16 -30.21 15.52 -15.50
C ASN A 16 -29.53 14.16 -15.31
N VAL A 17 -28.61 14.03 -14.35
CA VAL A 17 -28.20 12.71 -13.81
C VAL A 17 -28.68 12.64 -12.36
N ARG A 18 -29.83 11.98 -12.16
CA ARG A 18 -30.28 11.55 -10.82
C ARG A 18 -29.33 10.46 -10.30
N PRO A 19 -28.88 10.49 -9.04
CA PRO A 19 -28.35 9.29 -8.41
C PRO A 19 -29.52 8.37 -8.06
N ALA A 20 -29.48 7.14 -8.57
CA ALA A 20 -30.39 6.08 -8.14
C ALA A 20 -29.92 5.56 -6.78
N ASP A 21 -30.81 5.66 -5.80
CA ASP A 21 -30.68 5.04 -4.49
C ASP A 21 -30.68 3.50 -4.61
N GLY A 22 -29.86 2.88 -3.77
CA GLY A 22 -30.16 1.59 -3.13
C GLY A 22 -29.96 0.32 -3.97
N LEU A 23 -28.92 -0.45 -3.61
CA LEU A 23 -29.04 -1.89 -3.35
C LEU A 23 -27.74 -2.40 -2.71
N VAL A 24 -27.82 -2.61 -1.40
CA VAL A 24 -26.86 -3.39 -0.61
C VAL A 24 -27.07 -4.86 -0.98
N GLU A 25 -26.29 -5.39 -1.92
CA GLU A 25 -26.20 -6.83 -2.15
C GLU A 25 -24.93 -7.41 -1.52
N LYS A 26 -25.12 -8.35 -0.60
CA LYS A 26 -24.06 -9.20 -0.03
C LYS A 26 -23.33 -9.92 -1.17
N PRO A 27 -21.98 -9.86 -1.28
CA PRO A 27 -21.29 -10.60 -2.32
C PRO A 27 -21.24 -12.09 -1.99
N GLY A 28 -22.18 -12.84 -2.58
CA GLY A 28 -22.13 -14.29 -2.72
C GLY A 28 -21.02 -14.73 -3.69
N ILE A 29 -20.64 -16.00 -3.57
CA ILE A 29 -19.50 -16.67 -4.21
C ILE A 29 -19.42 -16.49 -5.75
N ALA A 30 -20.53 -16.14 -6.40
CA ALA A 30 -20.57 -15.79 -7.83
C ALA A 30 -19.69 -14.58 -8.20
N SER A 31 -19.50 -13.62 -7.30
CA SER A 31 -18.65 -12.43 -7.55
C SER A 31 -17.15 -12.79 -7.73
N ARG A 32 -16.68 -13.88 -7.10
CA ARG A 32 -15.28 -14.31 -7.19
C ARG A 32 -14.93 -14.98 -8.52
N VAL A 33 -15.88 -15.70 -9.12
CA VAL A 33 -15.66 -16.39 -10.40
C VAL A 33 -15.66 -15.40 -11.57
N THR A 34 -16.56 -14.40 -11.53
CA THR A 34 -16.59 -13.33 -12.53
C THR A 34 -15.34 -12.45 -12.46
N GLY A 35 -14.82 -12.20 -11.25
CA GLY A 35 -13.56 -11.48 -11.05
C GLY A 35 -12.35 -12.20 -11.64
N PHE A 36 -12.26 -13.53 -11.52
CA PHE A 36 -11.14 -14.30 -12.08
C PHE A 36 -11.18 -14.39 -13.61
N TYR A 37 -12.37 -14.54 -14.21
CA TYR A 37 -12.54 -14.51 -15.67
C TYR A 37 -12.31 -13.12 -16.26
N LEU A 38 -12.73 -12.05 -15.57
CA LEU A 38 -12.40 -10.68 -15.96
C LEU A 38 -10.89 -10.40 -15.82
N LEU A 39 -10.23 -10.89 -14.78
CA LEU A 39 -8.79 -10.71 -14.57
C LEU A 39 -7.97 -11.44 -15.64
N THR A 40 -8.32 -12.68 -15.97
CA THR A 40 -7.61 -13.49 -16.98
C THR A 40 -7.84 -12.97 -18.41
N ARG A 41 -9.03 -12.46 -18.71
CA ARG A 41 -9.33 -11.80 -19.99
C ARG A 41 -8.58 -10.46 -20.11
N ASN A 42 -8.56 -9.65 -19.06
CA ASN A 42 -7.77 -8.41 -19.03
C ASN A 42 -6.26 -8.68 -19.04
N MET A 43 -5.76 -9.75 -18.43
CA MET A 43 -4.35 -10.12 -18.47
C MET A 43 -3.85 -10.46 -19.89
N LYS A 44 -4.70 -11.08 -20.72
CA LYS A 44 -4.38 -11.31 -22.15
C LYS A 44 -4.31 -10.01 -22.95
N ASP A 45 -5.17 -9.04 -22.64
CA ASP A 45 -5.12 -7.69 -23.25
C ASP A 45 -3.96 -6.83 -22.71
N ILE A 46 -3.61 -6.99 -21.44
CA ILE A 46 -2.47 -6.32 -20.78
C ILE A 46 -1.13 -6.84 -21.32
N LYS A 47 -1.04 -8.13 -21.66
CA LYS A 47 0.18 -8.72 -22.25
C LYS A 47 0.50 -8.17 -23.65
N ARG A 48 -0.52 -7.69 -24.38
CA ARG A 48 -0.34 -6.96 -25.66
C ARG A 48 -0.01 -5.47 -25.49
N ARG A 49 -0.21 -4.89 -24.31
CA ARG A 49 0.13 -3.49 -23.98
C ARG A 49 1.49 -3.42 -23.29
N SER A 50 2.51 -3.99 -23.93
CA SER A 50 3.94 -3.94 -23.54
C SER A 50 4.55 -2.52 -23.52
N SER A 51 3.73 -1.48 -23.48
CA SER A 51 4.13 -0.12 -23.16
C SER A 51 2.97 0.53 -22.40
N PHE A 52 3.06 0.59 -21.08
CA PHE A 52 2.23 1.48 -20.27
C PHE A 52 2.97 2.82 -20.12
N PRO A 53 2.80 3.79 -21.05
CA PRO A 53 3.33 5.14 -20.87
C PRO A 53 2.74 5.81 -19.63
N LEU A 54 1.49 5.46 -19.26
CA LEU A 54 0.86 5.90 -18.02
C LEU A 54 1.54 5.34 -16.78
N LEU A 55 1.89 4.05 -16.74
CA LEU A 55 2.61 3.47 -15.60
C LEU A 55 4.04 4.00 -15.52
N ARG A 56 4.74 4.17 -16.66
CA ARG A 56 6.05 4.84 -16.68
C ARG A 56 5.95 6.30 -16.24
N LYS A 57 4.89 7.02 -16.62
CA LYS A 57 4.67 8.40 -16.18
C LYS A 57 4.37 8.47 -14.68
N ILE A 58 3.51 7.59 -14.16
CA ILE A 58 3.24 7.48 -12.72
C ILE A 58 4.51 7.14 -11.96
N ILE A 59 5.30 6.15 -12.40
CA ILE A 59 6.56 5.80 -11.77
C ILE A 59 7.58 6.94 -11.87
N ARG A 60 7.62 7.69 -12.98
CA ARG A 60 8.53 8.82 -13.17
C ARG A 60 8.11 10.02 -12.33
N ASP A 61 6.82 10.30 -12.25
CA ASP A 61 6.25 11.37 -11.43
C ASP A 61 6.40 11.02 -9.94
N GLU A 62 6.16 9.78 -9.54
CA GLU A 62 6.46 9.27 -8.19
C GLU A 62 7.96 9.31 -7.90
N ALA A 63 8.84 8.97 -8.86
CA ALA A 63 10.29 9.08 -8.69
C ALA A 63 10.74 10.55 -8.58
N LEU A 64 10.09 11.48 -9.26
CA LEU A 64 10.33 12.92 -9.15
C LEU A 64 9.80 13.50 -7.84
N LEU A 65 8.63 13.04 -7.37
CA LEU A 65 8.06 13.38 -6.06
C LEU A 65 8.90 12.77 -4.92
N GLN A 66 9.40 11.54 -5.06
CA GLN A 66 10.32 10.92 -4.10
C GLN A 66 11.69 11.62 -4.06
N ARG A 67 12.07 12.33 -5.13
CA ARG A 67 13.24 13.22 -5.16
C ARG A 67 12.99 14.57 -4.52
N THR A 68 11.75 14.93 -4.18
CA THR A 68 11.54 16.01 -3.21
C THR A 68 11.90 15.45 -1.85
N THR A 69 13.16 15.64 -1.48
CA THR A 69 13.63 15.43 -0.12
C THR A 69 12.86 16.40 0.76
N ILE A 70 11.76 15.94 1.36
CA ILE A 70 11.09 16.72 2.38
C ILE A 70 12.08 16.82 3.54
N PRO A 71 12.54 18.02 3.91
CA PRO A 71 13.47 18.15 5.01
C PRO A 71 12.80 17.57 6.26
N CYS A 72 13.47 16.64 6.95
CA CYS A 72 12.89 15.95 8.10
C CYS A 72 12.34 16.93 9.15
N ALA A 73 12.91 18.13 9.26
CA ALA A 73 12.47 19.20 10.15
C ALA A 73 11.00 19.61 9.96
N ASP A 74 10.48 19.61 8.72
CA ASP A 74 9.13 20.08 8.39
C ASP A 74 8.03 19.07 8.75
N ILE A 75 8.42 17.81 9.03
CA ILE A 75 7.48 16.76 9.40
C ILE A 75 6.94 17.04 10.80
N ARG A 76 5.62 17.02 10.99
CA ARG A 76 4.99 17.23 12.31
C ARG A 76 5.36 16.10 13.27
N SER A 77 5.69 16.43 14.52
CA SER A 77 6.03 15.47 15.59
C SER A 77 4.91 14.46 15.87
N GLU A 78 3.65 14.88 15.74
CA GLU A 78 2.48 14.00 15.87
C GLU A 78 2.45 12.92 14.79
N LEU A 79 2.82 13.26 13.55
CA LEU A 79 2.89 12.31 12.44
C LEU A 79 4.00 11.28 12.68
N LEU A 80 5.17 11.72 13.15
CA LEU A 80 6.29 10.84 13.53
C LEU A 80 5.87 9.84 14.62
N ARG A 81 5.17 10.31 15.68
CA ARG A 81 4.65 9.44 16.74
C ARG A 81 3.62 8.44 16.23
N LYS A 82 2.68 8.87 15.37
CA LYS A 82 1.69 7.97 14.77
C LYS A 82 2.35 6.92 13.89
N THR A 83 3.35 7.30 13.10
CA THR A 83 4.13 6.38 12.27
C THR A 83 4.92 5.38 13.10
N SER A 84 5.60 5.83 14.17
CA SER A 84 6.33 4.96 15.10
C SER A 84 5.39 3.91 15.73
N ARG A 85 4.23 4.33 16.26
CA ARG A 85 3.20 3.40 16.79
C ARG A 85 2.68 2.41 15.75
N GLY A 86 2.47 2.87 14.51
CA GLY A 86 2.05 1.99 13.41
C GLY A 86 3.11 0.91 13.12
N HIS A 87 4.38 1.27 13.14
CA HIS A 87 5.47 0.32 12.95
C HIS A 87 5.65 -0.63 14.13
N GLN A 88 5.36 -0.21 15.37
CA GLN A 88 5.33 -1.11 16.53
C GLN A 88 4.24 -2.19 16.37
N LEU A 89 3.04 -1.81 15.92
CA LEU A 89 1.97 -2.78 15.61
C LEU A 89 2.40 -3.76 14.52
N PHE A 90 3.04 -3.28 13.45
CA PHE A 90 3.60 -4.16 12.43
C PHE A 90 4.64 -5.10 13.00
N LEU A 91 5.52 -4.62 13.88
CA LEU A 91 6.55 -5.44 14.50
C LEU A 91 5.94 -6.60 15.29
N VAL A 92 4.91 -6.33 16.11
CA VAL A 92 4.19 -7.38 16.85
C VAL A 92 3.55 -8.38 15.89
N LEU A 93 2.83 -7.90 14.88
CA LEU A 93 2.14 -8.77 13.92
C LEU A 93 3.13 -9.66 13.14
N PHE A 94 4.21 -9.07 12.61
CA PHE A 94 5.22 -9.80 11.85
C PHE A 94 6.06 -10.72 12.73
N SER A 95 6.20 -10.45 14.02
CA SER A 95 6.84 -11.37 14.97
C SER A 95 6.04 -12.66 15.12
N VAL A 96 4.71 -12.54 15.27
CA VAL A 96 3.81 -13.71 15.33
C VAL A 96 3.86 -14.51 14.02
N ILE A 97 3.82 -13.84 12.87
CA ILE A 97 3.92 -14.48 11.56
C ILE A 97 5.27 -15.19 11.39
N SER A 98 6.36 -14.57 11.83
CA SER A 98 7.70 -15.16 11.75
C SER A 98 7.82 -16.40 12.64
N LEU A 99 7.28 -16.35 13.85
CA LEU A 99 7.25 -17.50 14.76
C LEU A 99 6.44 -18.67 14.17
N TRP A 100 5.27 -18.36 13.58
CA TRP A 100 4.47 -19.35 12.87
C TRP A 100 5.22 -19.97 11.68
N SER A 101 5.95 -19.14 10.95
CA SER A 101 6.76 -19.60 9.82
C SER A 101 7.88 -20.57 10.25
N VAL A 102 8.53 -20.30 11.39
CA VAL A 102 9.52 -21.22 11.96
C VAL A 102 8.89 -22.58 12.28
N LEU A 103 7.67 -22.61 12.83
CA LEU A 103 6.97 -23.88 13.09
C LEU A 103 6.69 -24.67 11.79
N LEU A 104 6.32 -23.98 10.72
CA LEU A 104 6.13 -24.61 9.40
C LEU A 104 7.45 -25.17 8.85
N LEU A 105 8.55 -24.43 9.01
CA LEU A 105 9.88 -24.88 8.59
C LEU A 105 10.37 -26.08 9.40
N VAL A 106 10.13 -26.11 10.72
CA VAL A 106 10.47 -27.27 11.55
C VAL A 106 9.66 -28.50 11.12
N LYS A 107 8.34 -28.33 10.92
CA LYS A 107 7.47 -29.41 10.44
C LYS A 107 7.89 -29.90 9.05
N GLY A 108 8.19 -28.98 8.13
CA GLY A 108 8.64 -29.30 6.78
C GLY A 108 10.01 -29.98 6.77
N GLY A 109 10.95 -29.51 7.59
CA GLY A 109 12.26 -30.12 7.77
C GLY A 109 12.18 -31.53 8.35
N TYR A 110 11.31 -31.74 9.34
CA TYR A 110 11.02 -33.08 9.85
C TYR A 110 10.51 -34.01 8.75
N ALA A 111 9.54 -33.56 7.95
CA ALA A 111 9.01 -34.35 6.84
C ALA A 111 10.07 -34.65 5.76
N ALA A 112 10.96 -33.69 5.48
CA ALA A 112 12.05 -33.88 4.52
C ALA A 112 13.05 -34.94 5.00
N ILE A 113 13.40 -34.95 6.29
CA ILE A 113 14.35 -35.90 6.87
C ILE A 113 13.72 -37.29 7.04
N ALA A 114 12.52 -37.36 7.62
CA ALA A 114 11.87 -38.63 7.96
C ALA A 114 11.31 -39.38 6.74
N HIS A 115 10.85 -38.65 5.72
CA HIS A 115 10.16 -39.23 4.57
C HIS A 115 10.86 -38.95 3.23
N GLY A 116 12.00 -38.25 3.22
CA GLY A 116 12.75 -37.95 1.99
C GLY A 116 12.07 -36.93 1.05
N HIS A 117 10.98 -36.29 1.50
CA HIS A 117 10.25 -35.31 0.69
C HIS A 117 10.82 -33.89 0.87
N TRP A 118 11.87 -33.57 0.12
CA TRP A 118 12.54 -32.26 0.14
C TRP A 118 11.65 -31.10 -0.33
N PHE A 119 10.69 -31.36 -1.22
CA PHE A 119 9.70 -30.39 -1.66
C PHE A 119 8.35 -30.68 -1.01
N ASN A 120 8.07 -29.95 0.07
CA ASN A 120 6.81 -30.01 0.81
C ASN A 120 6.22 -28.60 0.90
N ASP A 121 4.90 -28.49 0.81
CA ASP A 121 4.11 -27.27 1.01
C ASP A 121 4.57 -26.49 2.25
N SER A 122 4.87 -27.18 3.36
CA SER A 122 5.30 -26.54 4.60
C SER A 122 6.60 -25.74 4.45
N LEU A 123 7.58 -26.27 3.70
CA LEU A 123 8.83 -25.58 3.37
C LEU A 123 8.61 -24.49 2.33
N MET A 124 7.80 -24.79 1.30
CA MET A 124 7.47 -23.87 0.21
C MET A 124 6.77 -22.61 0.69
N PHE A 125 5.90 -22.71 1.70
CA PHE A 125 5.24 -21.54 2.30
C PHE A 125 6.07 -20.94 3.44
N GLY A 126 6.71 -21.76 4.27
CA GLY A 126 7.50 -21.28 5.42
C GLY A 126 8.67 -20.40 5.01
N LEU A 127 9.48 -20.81 4.04
CA LEU A 127 10.69 -20.05 3.66
C LEU A 127 10.38 -18.60 3.21
N PRO A 128 9.45 -18.36 2.26
CA PRO A 128 9.13 -16.99 1.84
C PRO A 128 8.43 -16.18 2.94
N LEU A 129 7.59 -16.81 3.77
CA LEU A 129 6.97 -16.14 4.93
C LEU A 129 8.02 -15.68 5.94
N LEU A 130 9.03 -16.52 6.20
CA LEU A 130 10.12 -16.16 7.10
C LEU A 130 10.95 -15.01 6.52
N ALA A 131 11.35 -15.11 5.25
CA ALA A 131 12.14 -14.07 4.59
C ALA A 131 11.40 -12.71 4.59
N LEU A 132 10.10 -12.72 4.26
CA LEU A 132 9.26 -11.52 4.30
C LEU A 132 9.13 -10.97 5.72
N GLY A 133 8.91 -11.85 6.71
CA GLY A 133 8.77 -11.48 8.12
C GLY A 133 10.03 -10.81 8.67
N VAL A 134 11.20 -11.40 8.41
CA VAL A 134 12.50 -10.85 8.83
C VAL A 134 12.78 -9.52 8.14
N ALA A 135 12.60 -9.45 6.81
CA ALA A 135 12.82 -8.22 6.07
C ALA A 135 11.91 -7.08 6.58
N ARG A 136 10.62 -7.36 6.78
CA ARG A 136 9.68 -6.35 7.29
C ARG A 136 10.00 -5.93 8.71
N THR A 137 10.30 -6.87 9.61
CA THR A 137 10.69 -6.57 10.99
C THR A 137 11.92 -5.67 11.03
N PHE A 138 12.95 -5.97 10.24
CA PHE A 138 14.16 -5.15 10.16
C PHE A 138 13.87 -3.74 9.64
N THR A 139 13.11 -3.62 8.55
CA THR A 139 12.74 -2.30 8.02
C THR A 139 11.92 -1.50 9.02
N SER A 140 10.93 -2.13 9.68
CA SER A 140 10.09 -1.45 10.66
C SER A 140 10.86 -1.02 11.90
N TYR A 141 11.78 -1.85 12.38
CA TYR A 141 12.67 -1.49 13.49
C TYR A 141 13.53 -0.28 13.14
N ARG A 142 14.15 -0.28 11.96
CA ARG A 142 14.94 0.87 11.47
C ARG A 142 14.10 2.15 11.39
N THR A 143 12.88 2.06 10.87
CA THR A 143 11.97 3.21 10.81
C THR A 143 11.62 3.74 12.19
N ILE A 144 11.38 2.88 13.18
CA ILE A 144 11.12 3.29 14.56
C ILE A 144 12.33 4.02 15.12
N CYS A 145 13.54 3.46 15.01
CA CYS A 145 14.76 4.10 15.50
C CYS A 145 14.98 5.49 14.89
N LEU A 146 14.76 5.64 13.58
CA LEU A 146 14.87 6.93 12.91
C LEU A 146 13.81 7.93 13.38
N CYS A 147 12.56 7.49 13.57
CA CYS A 147 11.50 8.35 14.10
C CYS A 147 11.83 8.80 15.52
N ASP A 148 12.31 7.90 16.37
CA ASP A 148 12.62 8.16 17.77
C ASP A 148 13.85 9.07 17.89
N GLU A 149 14.88 8.87 17.05
CA GLU A 149 16.05 9.76 16.98
C GLU A 149 15.64 11.20 16.58
N GLU A 150 14.77 11.35 15.58
CA GLU A 150 14.26 12.66 15.16
C GLU A 150 13.35 13.30 16.22
N LEU A 151 12.57 12.51 16.95
CA LEU A 151 11.77 13.00 18.08
C LEU A 151 12.65 13.46 19.24
N LEU A 152 13.74 12.74 19.53
CA LEU A 152 14.70 13.10 20.57
C LEU A 152 15.44 14.40 20.23
N LYS A 153 15.89 14.56 18.97
CA LYS A 153 16.55 15.78 18.49
C LYS A 153 15.69 17.03 18.65
N ARG A 154 14.36 16.90 18.58
CA ARG A 154 13.40 18.02 18.69
C ARG A 154 13.12 18.44 20.14
N GLY A 155 13.53 17.63 21.12
CA GLY A 155 13.34 17.89 22.54
C GLY A 155 11.86 17.98 22.98
N PRO A 156 11.60 18.21 24.28
CA PRO A 156 10.25 18.41 24.81
C PRO A 156 9.59 19.71 24.33
N SER A 157 10.36 20.64 23.75
CA SER A 157 9.96 22.01 23.40
C SER A 157 8.90 22.12 22.29
N HIS A 158 8.70 21.07 21.51
CA HIS A 158 7.73 21.07 20.38
C HIS A 158 6.33 20.57 20.76
N GLY A 159 6.11 20.14 22.01
CA GLY A 159 4.83 19.63 22.50
C GLY A 159 3.92 20.67 23.15
N TYR A 160 4.43 21.85 23.51
CA TYR A 160 3.73 22.79 24.40
C TYR A 160 3.27 24.11 23.75
N MET A 161 3.46 24.32 22.44
CA MET A 161 3.10 25.58 21.76
C MET A 161 1.80 25.55 20.95
N LYS A 162 0.83 24.70 21.32
CA LYS A 162 -0.48 24.64 20.63
C LYS A 162 -1.71 24.71 21.53
N GLU A 163 -1.58 25.24 22.74
CA GLU A 163 -2.73 25.48 23.61
C GLU A 163 -2.72 26.92 24.16
N GLN A 164 -2.62 27.89 23.24
CA GLN A 164 -2.99 29.28 23.49
C GLN A 164 -3.59 29.87 22.21
N ARG A 165 -4.85 29.54 21.91
CA ARG A 165 -5.78 30.38 21.16
C ARG A 165 -7.19 30.14 21.63
#